data_AF-A0A0K1PNI2-F1
#
_entry.id   AF-A0A0K1PNI2-F1
#
_cell.length_a   1.000
_cell.length_b   1.000
_cell.length_c   1.000
_cell.angle_alpha   90.00
_cell.angle_beta   90.00
_cell.angle_gamma   90.00
#
_symmetry.space_group_name_H-M   'P 1'
#
loop_
_entity.id
_entity.type
_entity.pdbx_description
1 polymer ?
#
loop_
_entity_poly.entity_id
_entity_poly.type
_entity_poly.pdbx_seq_one_letter_code
_entity_poly.pdbx_strand_id
1 'polypeptide(L)'
;MLTHLLYEHRAKGQRVPDEATEELWKEAGTNGLILEVIFSGDRTCKAEITWRRDGLFQIWLFREVPREGEYEPEVYWSPFGREAILADSLERAKALAEDEIGSCVRS
;
A
#
# COMPACT_ATOMS: atom_id res chain seq x y z
N MET A 1 -21.06 7.67 -10.72
CA MET A 1 -20.38 7.62 -12.05
C MET A 1 -18.89 7.96 -11.95
N LEU A 2 -18.45 8.78 -10.97
CA LEU A 2 -17.03 9.08 -10.71
C LEU A 2 -16.23 7.90 -10.12
N THR A 3 -16.86 7.11 -9.25
CA THR A 3 -16.26 5.93 -8.61
C THR A 3 -15.79 4.86 -9.60
N HIS A 4 -16.50 4.65 -10.70
CA HIS A 4 -16.12 3.66 -11.72
C HIS A 4 -14.88 4.10 -12.51
N LEU A 5 -14.81 5.39 -12.87
CA LEU A 5 -13.63 6.01 -13.50
C LEU A 5 -12.40 5.93 -12.58
N LEU A 6 -12.57 6.18 -11.28
CA LEU A 6 -11.48 6.08 -10.30
C LEU A 6 -10.97 4.66 -10.10
N TYR A 7 -11.87 3.67 -10.04
CA TYR A 7 -11.48 2.25 -10.01
C TYR A 7 -10.76 1.83 -11.30
N GLU A 8 -11.18 2.32 -12.45
CA GLU A 8 -10.52 2.04 -13.72
C GLU A 8 -9.13 2.67 -13.83
N HIS A 9 -8.97 3.94 -13.43
CA HIS A 9 -7.65 4.59 -13.41
C HIS A 9 -6.71 3.92 -12.39
N ARG A 10 -7.24 3.51 -11.23
CA ARG A 10 -6.52 2.73 -10.20
C ARG A 10 -6.08 1.36 -10.71
N ALA A 11 -6.96 0.64 -11.41
CA ALA A 11 -6.63 -0.67 -12.00
C ALA A 11 -5.62 -0.56 -13.16
N LYS A 12 -5.53 0.61 -13.81
CA LYS A 12 -4.64 0.88 -14.95
C LYS A 12 -3.34 1.59 -14.55
N GLY A 13 -3.12 1.87 -13.26
CA GLY A 13 -1.90 2.54 -12.77
C GLY A 13 -1.74 3.98 -13.26
N GLN A 14 -2.84 4.66 -13.61
CA GLN A 14 -2.80 6.03 -14.13
C GLN A 14 -2.98 7.04 -12.99
N ARG A 15 -2.23 8.15 -13.07
CA ARG A 15 -2.36 9.27 -12.14
C ARG A 15 -3.80 9.78 -12.14
N VAL A 16 -4.41 9.82 -10.96
CA VAL A 16 -5.73 10.41 -10.76
C VAL A 16 -5.62 11.93 -10.93
N PRO A 17 -6.53 12.58 -11.68
CA PRO A 17 -6.54 14.03 -11.82
C PRO A 17 -6.61 14.74 -10.47
N ASP A 18 -5.92 15.88 -10.35
CA ASP A 18 -5.85 16.65 -9.10
C ASP A 18 -7.25 17.04 -8.58
N GLU A 19 -8.24 17.21 -9.47
CA GLU A 19 -9.64 17.51 -9.14
C GLU A 19 -10.37 16.36 -8.42
N ALA A 20 -10.01 15.11 -8.69
CA ALA A 20 -10.60 13.93 -8.03
C ALA A 20 -9.85 13.54 -6.76
N THR A 21 -8.73 14.21 -6.48
CA THR A 21 -7.87 13.93 -5.32
C THR A 21 -8.51 14.38 -4.01
N GLU A 22 -9.21 15.51 -3.98
CA GLU A 22 -9.86 16.00 -2.76
C GLU A 22 -11.00 15.11 -2.26
N GLU A 23 -11.79 14.53 -3.17
CA GLU A 23 -12.83 13.57 -2.80
C GLU A 23 -12.23 12.27 -2.27
N LEU A 24 -11.15 11.78 -2.90
CA LEU A 24 -10.39 10.63 -2.42
C LEU A 24 -9.82 10.86 -1.02
N TRP A 25 -9.37 12.09 -0.71
CA TRP A 25 -8.89 12.46 0.63
C TRP A 25 -9.97 12.48 1.72
N LYS A 26 -11.23 12.71 1.35
CA LYS A 26 -12.35 12.61 2.28
C LYS A 26 -12.63 11.15 2.65
N GLU A 27 -12.48 10.23 1.70
CA GLU A 27 -12.68 8.79 1.93
C GLU A 27 -11.49 8.14 2.65
N ALA A 28 -10.26 8.54 2.34
CA ALA A 28 -9.04 7.98 2.92
C ALA A 28 -8.74 8.45 4.36
N GLY A 29 -9.37 9.54 4.82
CA GLY A 29 -9.17 10.07 6.17
C GLY A 29 -7.75 10.61 6.42
N THR A 30 -7.23 10.40 7.63
CA THR A 30 -5.90 10.89 8.08
C THR A 30 -4.74 10.00 7.66
N ASN A 31 -5.00 8.77 7.23
CA ASN A 31 -3.95 7.76 7.03
C ASN A 31 -3.34 7.78 5.63
N GLY A 32 -3.89 8.56 4.71
CA GLY A 32 -3.42 8.62 3.32
C GLY A 32 -4.16 7.67 2.38
N LEU A 33 -4.01 7.92 1.08
CA LEU A 33 -4.63 7.11 0.01
C LEU A 33 -3.75 5.92 -0.36
N ILE A 34 -4.21 4.69 -0.15
CA ILE A 34 -3.49 3.50 -0.61
C ILE A 34 -3.55 3.46 -2.14
N LEU A 35 -2.42 3.73 -2.76
CA LEU A 35 -2.27 3.71 -4.21
C LEU A 35 -1.97 2.29 -4.70
N GLU A 36 -1.13 1.56 -3.98
CA GLU A 36 -0.60 0.28 -4.44
C GLU A 36 -0.33 -0.68 -3.29
N VAL A 37 -0.46 -1.98 -3.58
CA VAL A 37 -0.07 -3.06 -2.68
C VAL A 37 0.81 -4.02 -3.46
N ILE A 38 2.02 -4.24 -2.96
CA ILE A 38 3.01 -5.14 -3.56
C ILE A 38 3.15 -6.34 -2.63
N PHE A 39 3.15 -7.55 -3.17
CA PHE A 39 3.33 -8.78 -2.41
C PHE A 39 4.69 -9.40 -2.72
N SER A 40 5.27 -10.10 -1.74
CA SER A 40 6.37 -11.02 -2.00
C SER A 40 5.92 -12.18 -2.91
N GLY A 41 6.87 -12.84 -3.57
CA GLY A 41 6.58 -13.96 -4.46
C GLY A 41 5.89 -15.14 -3.76
N ASP A 42 6.20 -15.37 -2.48
CA ASP A 42 5.57 -16.38 -1.61
C ASP A 42 4.30 -15.87 -0.91
N ARG A 43 3.94 -14.60 -1.12
CA ARG A 43 2.81 -13.89 -0.52
C ARG A 43 2.81 -13.79 1.01
N THR A 44 3.94 -14.08 1.67
CA THR A 44 4.06 -13.96 3.13
C THR A 44 4.31 -12.53 3.60
N CYS A 45 4.67 -11.62 2.70
CA CYS A 45 4.91 -10.21 2.99
C CYS A 45 4.19 -9.32 1.98
N LYS A 46 3.81 -8.11 2.42
CA LYS A 46 3.31 -7.06 1.54
C LYS A 46 3.84 -5.68 1.92
N ALA A 47 3.88 -4.77 0.96
CA ALA A 47 4.03 -3.34 1.17
C ALA A 47 2.78 -2.62 0.68
N GLU A 48 2.27 -1.67 1.47
CA GLU A 48 1.23 -0.74 1.07
C GLU A 48 1.86 0.63 0.84
N ILE A 49 1.72 1.15 -0.38
CA ILE A 49 2.18 2.48 -0.74
C ILE A 49 0.99 3.44 -0.64
N THR A 50 1.14 4.41 0.23
CA THR A 50 0.12 5.38 0.58
C THR A 50 0.57 6.78 0.18
N TRP A 51 -0.28 7.53 -0.50
CA TRP A 51 -0.03 8.95 -0.75
C TRP A 51 -0.51 9.78 0.44
N ARG A 52 0.34 10.69 0.92
CA ARG A 52 0.12 11.58 2.07
C ARG A 52 -0.35 12.96 1.62
N ARG A 53 -1.01 13.70 2.53
CA ARG A 53 -1.53 15.06 2.26
C ARG A 53 -0.42 16.08 2.00
N ASP A 54 0.79 15.84 2.48
CA ASP A 54 1.98 16.67 2.24
C ASP A 54 2.64 16.37 0.88
N GLY A 55 2.02 15.53 0.04
CA GLY A 55 2.52 15.18 -1.29
C GLY A 55 3.54 14.04 -1.29
N LEU A 56 3.95 13.55 -0.12
CA LEU A 56 4.90 12.43 -0.01
C LEU A 56 4.19 11.09 -0.14
N PHE A 57 4.96 10.07 -0.51
CA PHE A 57 4.55 8.68 -0.47
C PHE A 57 5.08 8.04 0.81
N GLN A 58 4.27 7.16 1.39
CA GLN A 58 4.55 6.45 2.62
C GLN A 58 4.39 4.97 2.38
N ILE A 59 5.36 4.18 2.79
CA ILE A 59 5.36 2.73 2.58
C ILE A 59 5.20 2.05 3.93
N TRP A 60 4.20 1.17 4.02
CA TRP A 60 3.94 0.33 5.17
C TRP A 60 4.22 -1.12 4.83
N LEU A 61 5.01 -1.81 5.64
CA LEU A 61 5.40 -3.19 5.42
C LEU A 61 4.64 -4.09 6.40
N PHE A 62 4.07 -5.18 5.89
CA PHE A 62 3.32 -6.14 6.69
C PHE A 62 3.73 -7.59 6.38
N ARG A 63 3.85 -8.40 7.43
CA ARG A 63 4.08 -9.84 7.30
C ARG A 63 2.82 -10.57 7.67
N GLU A 64 2.56 -11.64 6.94
CA GLU A 64 1.57 -12.63 7.30
C GLU A 64 1.99 -13.29 8.61
N VAL A 65 1.06 -13.31 9.56
CA VAL A 65 1.22 -14.01 10.83
C VAL A 65 0.22 -15.16 10.82
N PRO A 66 0.69 -16.41 10.94
CA PRO A 66 -0.22 -17.54 11.07
C PRO A 66 -0.99 -17.39 12.36
N ARG A 67 -2.31 -17.38 12.27
CA ARG A 67 -3.20 -17.48 13.42
C ARG A 67 -3.99 -18.77 13.28
N GLU A 68 -3.94 -19.60 14.31
CA GLU A 68 -4.89 -20.71 14.42
C GLU A 68 -6.27 -20.11 14.65
N GLY A 69 -7.09 -20.09 13.60
CA GLY A 69 -8.53 -19.86 13.69
C GLY A 69 -9.24 -21.20 13.87
N GLU A 70 -10.27 -21.26 14.71
CA GLU A 70 -11.07 -22.47 14.91
C GLU A 70 -11.85 -22.91 13.65
N TYR A 71 -12.05 -22.02 12.66
CA TYR A 71 -12.99 -22.25 11.56
C TYR A 71 -12.41 -22.05 10.15
N GLU A 72 -11.57 -21.05 9.91
CA GLU A 72 -10.83 -20.88 8.64
C GLU A 72 -9.49 -20.18 8.94
N PRO A 73 -8.43 -20.40 8.14
CA PRO A 73 -7.19 -19.64 8.27
C PRO A 73 -7.45 -18.16 7.94
N GLU A 74 -7.58 -17.33 8.97
CA GLU A 74 -7.62 -15.87 8.82
C GLU A 74 -6.19 -15.35 8.65
N VAL A 75 -5.88 -14.82 7.46
CA VAL A 75 -4.59 -14.18 7.18
C VAL A 75 -4.51 -12.85 7.94
N TYR A 76 -3.70 -12.81 9.00
CA TYR A 76 -3.42 -11.60 9.75
C TYR A 76 -2.15 -10.91 9.23
N TRP A 77 -2.22 -9.60 9.02
CA TRP A 77 -1.09 -8.78 8.56
C TRP A 77 -0.56 -7.94 9.72
N SER A 78 0.61 -8.32 10.25
CA SER A 78 1.29 -7.51 11.26
C SER A 78 2.26 -6.54 10.59
N PRO A 79 2.25 -5.24 10.93
CA PRO A 79 3.29 -4.34 10.49
C PRO A 79 4.66 -4.86 11.01
N PHE A 80 5.68 -4.81 10.17
CA PHE A 80 7.05 -5.17 10.51
C PHE A 80 8.01 -4.25 9.76
N GLY A 81 9.21 -4.05 10.29
CA GLY A 81 10.16 -3.10 9.71
C GLY A 81 10.09 -1.70 10.31
N ARG A 82 10.98 -0.83 9.83
CA ARG A 82 11.13 0.53 10.36
C ARG A 82 9.90 1.36 10.04
N GLU A 83 9.61 2.27 10.97
CA GLU A 83 8.64 3.36 10.83
C GLU A 83 8.53 3.85 9.39
N ALA A 84 7.30 4.05 8.94
CA ALA A 84 6.93 4.12 7.54
C ALA A 84 7.93 4.90 6.64
N ILE A 85 8.38 4.25 5.57
CA ILE A 85 9.41 4.79 4.67
C ILE A 85 8.79 5.88 3.81
N LEU A 86 9.46 7.02 3.71
CA LEU A 86 8.99 8.14 2.91
C LEU A 86 9.71 8.20 1.56
N ALA A 87 8.94 8.51 0.51
CA ALA A 87 9.45 8.75 -0.83
C ALA A 87 8.82 10.01 -1.43
N ASP A 88 9.59 10.68 -2.29
CA ASP A 88 9.22 11.91 -2.99
C ASP A 88 8.57 11.67 -4.36
N SER A 89 8.61 10.43 -4.86
CA SER A 89 7.88 10.01 -6.05
C SER A 89 7.31 8.59 -5.93
N LEU A 90 6.31 8.28 -6.76
CA LEU A 90 5.70 6.94 -6.79
C LEU A 90 6.71 5.89 -7.29
N GLU A 91 7.51 6.21 -8.29
CA GLU A 91 8.53 5.29 -8.85
C GLU A 91 9.56 4.92 -7.78
N ARG A 92 10.00 5.91 -7.00
CA ARG A 92 10.91 5.66 -5.87
C ARG A 92 10.23 4.86 -4.78
N ALA A 93 8.96 5.15 -4.48
CA ALA A 93 8.20 4.39 -3.49
C ALA A 93 8.07 2.91 -3.88
N LYS A 94 7.81 2.62 -5.15
CA LYS A 94 7.75 1.25 -5.68
C LYS A 94 9.09 0.53 -5.56
N ALA A 95 10.17 1.17 -6.00
CA ALA A 95 11.51 0.57 -5.92
C ALA A 95 11.90 0.24 -4.47
N LEU A 96 11.61 1.15 -3.53
CA LEU A 96 11.84 0.92 -2.09
C LEU A 96 10.96 -0.22 -1.55
N ALA A 97 9.68 -0.23 -1.91
CA ALA A 97 8.77 -1.28 -1.48
C ALA A 97 9.20 -2.68 -1.97
N GLU A 98 9.64 -2.80 -3.23
CA GLU A 98 10.14 -4.05 -3.79
C GLU A 98 11.41 -4.54 -3.08
N ASP A 99 12.36 -3.65 -2.79
CA ASP A 99 13.60 -3.98 -2.08
C ASP A 99 13.34 -4.45 -0.63
N GLU A 100 12.45 -3.75 0.07
CA GLU A 100 12.09 -4.04 1.46
C GLU A 100 11.28 -5.35 1.59
N ILE A 101 10.33 -5.58 0.67
CA ILE A 101 9.62 -6.87 0.60
C ILE A 101 10.60 -8.01 0.31
N GLY A 102 11.55 -7.81 -0.62
CA GLY A 102 12.58 -8.80 -0.92
C GLY A 102 13.44 -9.14 0.31
N SER A 103 13.60 -8.19 1.22
CA SER A 103 14.31 -8.39 2.50
C SER A 103 13.47 -9.13 3.55
N CYS A 104 12.14 -8.95 3.56
CA CYS A 104 11.22 -9.69 4.44
C CYS A 104 11.28 -11.21 4.26
N VAL A 105 11.36 -11.68 3.02
CA VAL A 105 11.44 -13.13 2.71
C VAL A 105 12.77 -13.75 3.17
N ARG A 106 13.81 -12.92 3.37
CA ARG A 106 15.16 -13.37 3.76
C ARG A 106 15.40 -13.36 5.28
N SER A 107 14.47 -12.82 6.07
CA SER A 107 14.58 -12.69 7.54
C SER A 107 13.81 -13.78 8.29
#